data_AF-A0A8C7R9Q2-F1
#
_entry.id   AF-A0A8C7R9Q2-F1
#
_cell.length_a   1.000
_cell.length_b   1.000
_cell.length_c   1.000
_cell.angle_alpha   90.00
_cell.angle_beta   90.00
_cell.angle_gamma   90.00
#
_symmetry.space_group_name_H-M   'P 1'
#
loop_
_entity.id
_entity.type
_entity.pdbx_description
1 polymer ?
#
loop_
_entity_poly.entity_id
_entity_poly.type
_entity_poly.pdbx_seq_one_letter_code
_entity_poly.pdbx_strand_id
1 'polypeptide(L)'
;MAKRKVDTENRGFQTRWESEYMFTKVAGKHYETKHADKNKNMDMEQRLQKAEELKRGLKSRQALFKKAKSQGQAAVKASFILAEEIAKSARPFTEGDFIKNCMIKVCDEVCPEKRQLFLNVSLSRNTIAERVDQLSINLKEQLVKKGKDFIAYSLAVDESTDISDIAQLSIFIRGVDSSLSVTEEFLALRPMHGTTTGHDLYEEVSRCVNEMELPWEKLVGLTTDGAPAMCGHRSGLVAKIREKMQEENATGELTAYHCIIHQEALCGKALKMEHVMSIITRTVNFIRAKGLNHRQFKAFLTELETEHGDLPYHTEVRWLSQGKVLQRCFELREEICLFLDSKGKDTTQLRDEMFLCEMAFLCDITSHLNAINLQLQGRDRVISDMYSTVKAFKTKLTLWETQMRKENLSHFPSCQTMKEKLSTSAFPSTQLADKIGMLTTDFRRRFADFEAQKSRLELLGNPFAVDVESSPPNLQMELIDLQCNDALREKYAAVGAAEFARFLPGTMPQLRIQAAQTLSMFGSTYLCEQLFSLMNLNKTSHRSQLTAEHLHSILRISSAQSLTPNIDELVEKMGHHQVSPSTSNK
;
A
#
# COMPACT_ATOMS: atom_id res chain seq x y z
N MET A 1 36.01 34.69 41.28
CA MET A 1 36.88 33.49 41.33
C MET A 1 36.15 32.34 40.65
N ALA A 2 36.68 31.87 39.52
CA ALA A 2 36.06 30.83 38.69
C ALA A 2 36.18 29.44 39.36
N LYS A 3 35.05 28.75 39.55
CA LYS A 3 35.03 27.31 39.85
C LYS A 3 35.41 26.56 38.58
N ARG A 4 36.62 25.97 38.57
CA ARG A 4 37.08 25.09 37.48
C ARG A 4 36.19 23.83 37.43
N LYS A 5 35.63 23.57 36.24
CA LYS A 5 35.13 22.26 35.80
C LYS A 5 36.29 21.27 35.78
N VAL A 6 36.11 20.08 36.35
CA VAL A 6 37.03 18.94 36.19
C VAL A 6 36.19 17.69 35.92
N ASP A 7 35.70 17.55 34.69
CA ASP A 7 35.04 16.33 34.20
C ASP A 7 35.45 16.02 32.75
N THR A 8 36.70 16.31 32.38
CA THR A 8 37.23 15.99 31.03
C THR A 8 38.67 15.49 31.03
N GLU A 9 39.17 14.99 32.15
CA GLU A 9 40.42 14.24 32.16
C GLU A 9 40.11 12.78 32.43
N ASN A 10 40.38 11.94 31.41
CA ASN A 10 40.61 10.51 31.56
C ASN A 10 41.59 10.30 32.72
N ARG A 11 41.08 10.11 33.95
CA ARG A 11 41.88 9.63 35.08
C ARG A 11 42.19 8.17 34.82
N GLY A 12 43.19 7.92 33.98
CA GLY A 12 43.92 6.66 34.02
C GLY A 12 44.49 6.53 35.42
N PHE A 13 44.11 5.48 36.14
CA PHE A 13 44.79 5.10 37.37
C PHE A 13 46.28 4.98 37.05
N GLN A 14 47.13 5.82 37.65
CA GLN A 14 48.57 5.66 37.53
C GLN A 14 48.97 4.32 38.15
N THR A 15 49.77 3.52 37.45
CA THR A 15 50.16 2.15 37.85
C THR A 15 50.69 2.05 39.28
N ARG A 16 51.37 3.10 39.74
CA ARG A 16 51.90 3.24 41.12
C ARG A 16 50.80 3.23 42.20
N TRP A 17 49.61 3.72 41.90
CA TRP A 17 48.53 3.90 42.87
C TRP A 17 47.71 2.62 43.08
N GLU A 18 47.81 1.66 42.17
CA GLU A 18 47.05 0.42 42.21
C GLU A 18 47.64 -0.59 43.21
N SER A 19 48.97 -0.64 43.31
CA SER A 19 49.68 -1.49 44.27
C SER A 19 49.69 -0.90 45.67
N GLU A 20 49.84 0.43 45.79
CA GLU A 20 49.84 1.12 47.07
C GLU A 20 48.40 1.18 47.64
N TYR A 21 47.38 1.70 46.95
CA TYR A 21 46.08 1.97 47.59
C TYR A 21 45.10 0.79 47.66
N MET A 22 45.24 -0.25 46.85
CA MET A 22 44.36 -1.43 46.97
C MET A 22 44.66 -2.24 48.24
N PHE A 23 45.85 -2.03 48.84
CA PHE A 23 46.35 -2.80 50.00
C PHE A 23 46.95 -1.93 51.12
N THR A 24 46.80 -0.59 51.08
CA THR A 24 47.30 0.30 52.16
C THR A 24 46.22 1.07 52.90
N LYS A 25 46.65 1.55 54.06
CA LYS A 25 45.96 1.79 55.32
C LYS A 25 45.14 3.09 55.40
N VAL A 26 44.62 3.62 54.29
CA VAL A 26 43.86 4.88 54.34
C VAL A 26 42.36 4.58 54.25
N ALA A 27 41.73 4.51 55.44
CA ALA A 27 40.28 4.36 55.69
C ALA A 27 39.61 3.01 55.32
N GLY A 28 40.33 1.89 55.40
CA GLY A 28 39.87 0.57 54.94
C GLY A 28 39.24 -0.35 55.99
N LYS A 29 38.15 0.02 56.67
CA LYS A 29 37.42 -0.90 57.60
C LYS A 29 37.02 -2.23 56.94
N HIS A 30 36.68 -2.23 55.65
CA HIS A 30 36.30 -3.45 54.90
C HIS A 30 37.50 -4.36 54.62
N TYR A 31 38.66 -3.80 54.29
CA TYR A 31 39.87 -4.57 54.06
C TYR A 31 40.32 -5.25 55.36
N GLU A 32 40.35 -4.50 56.47
CA GLU A 32 40.76 -5.01 57.78
C GLU A 32 39.83 -6.10 58.33
N THR A 33 38.51 -5.98 58.13
CA THR A 33 37.54 -6.92 58.70
C THR A 33 37.22 -8.14 57.83
N LYS A 34 37.52 -8.10 56.53
CA LYS A 34 37.13 -9.18 55.58
C LYS A 34 38.28 -9.79 54.78
N HIS A 35 39.40 -9.08 54.62
CA HIS A 35 40.46 -9.45 53.66
C HIS A 35 41.89 -9.42 54.23
N ALA A 36 42.08 -8.91 55.45
CA ALA A 36 43.39 -8.76 56.08
C ALA A 36 44.15 -10.07 56.26
N ASP A 37 43.47 -11.13 56.71
CA ASP A 37 44.12 -12.43 56.97
C ASP A 37 44.55 -13.14 55.67
N LYS A 38 43.87 -12.88 54.55
CA LYS A 38 44.17 -13.51 53.26
C LYS A 38 45.38 -12.91 52.53
N ASN A 39 45.73 -11.66 52.84
CA ASN A 39 46.74 -10.89 52.09
C ASN A 39 47.92 -10.42 52.95
N LYS A 40 47.97 -10.81 54.23
CA LYS A 40 48.95 -10.33 55.23
C LYS A 40 50.40 -10.67 54.90
N ASN A 41 50.62 -11.80 54.21
CA ASN A 41 51.95 -12.36 53.91
C ASN A 41 52.39 -12.14 52.45
N MET A 42 51.69 -11.30 51.68
CA MET A 42 52.04 -11.05 50.28
C MET A 42 53.02 -9.89 50.15
N ASP A 43 54.13 -10.11 49.43
CA ASP A 43 55.07 -9.06 49.04
C ASP A 43 54.47 -8.09 47.99
N MET A 44 55.20 -7.04 47.64
CA MET A 44 54.70 -6.01 46.72
C MET A 44 54.44 -6.54 45.30
N GLU A 45 55.23 -7.50 44.83
CA GLU A 45 55.11 -8.11 43.50
C GLU A 45 53.88 -9.05 43.45
N GLN A 46 53.67 -9.83 44.51
CA GLN A 46 52.51 -10.70 44.69
C GLN A 46 51.20 -9.90 44.81
N ARG A 47 51.22 -8.72 45.46
CA ARG A 47 50.07 -7.81 45.51
C ARG A 47 49.73 -7.22 44.15
N LEU A 48 50.75 -6.87 43.35
CA LEU A 48 50.56 -6.38 41.98
C LEU A 48 49.93 -7.46 41.10
N GLN A 49 50.46 -8.69 41.15
CA GLN A 49 49.88 -9.84 40.44
C GLN A 49 48.42 -10.10 40.86
N LYS A 50 48.10 -9.98 42.16
CA LYS A 50 46.73 -10.17 42.64
C LYS A 50 45.77 -9.08 42.17
N ALA A 51 46.21 -7.82 42.16
CA ALA A 51 45.44 -6.72 41.61
C ALA A 51 45.17 -6.90 40.11
N GLU A 52 46.17 -7.35 39.34
CA GLU A 52 45.98 -7.67 37.92
C GLU A 52 45.01 -8.83 37.71
N GLU A 53 45.09 -9.88 38.54
CA GLU A 53 44.17 -11.02 38.50
C GLU A 53 42.73 -10.58 38.80
N LEU A 54 42.52 -9.74 39.82
CA LEU A 54 41.21 -9.17 40.16
C LEU A 54 40.67 -8.26 39.06
N LYS A 55 41.51 -7.43 38.44
CA LYS A 55 41.13 -6.61 37.27
C LYS A 55 40.74 -7.46 36.08
N ARG A 56 41.49 -8.55 35.81
CA ARG A 56 41.18 -9.50 34.74
C ARG A 56 39.86 -10.20 35.01
N GLY A 57 39.62 -10.61 36.26
CA GLY A 57 38.36 -11.17 36.74
C GLY A 57 37.18 -10.19 36.60
N LEU A 58 37.38 -8.92 36.95
CA LEU A 58 36.37 -7.86 36.78
C LEU A 58 36.04 -7.63 35.30
N LYS A 59 37.06 -7.46 34.44
CA LYS A 59 36.89 -7.30 32.99
C LYS A 59 36.17 -8.50 32.38
N SER A 60 36.51 -9.71 32.79
CA SER A 60 35.84 -10.95 32.35
C SER A 60 34.37 -10.99 32.79
N ARG A 61 34.06 -10.67 34.05
CA ARG A 61 32.67 -10.58 34.55
C ARG A 61 31.88 -9.51 33.82
N GLN A 62 32.45 -8.32 33.62
CA GLN A 62 31.81 -7.24 32.86
C GLN A 62 31.58 -7.62 31.39
N ALA A 63 32.53 -8.32 30.76
CA ALA A 63 32.37 -8.82 29.40
C ALA A 63 31.26 -9.87 29.30
N LEU A 64 31.12 -10.76 30.30
CA LEU A 64 30.01 -11.70 30.39
C LEU A 64 28.65 -11.00 30.48
N PHE A 65 28.52 -9.99 31.34
CA PHE A 65 27.28 -9.20 31.45
C PHE A 65 26.96 -8.43 30.17
N LYS A 66 27.96 -7.82 29.53
CA LYS A 66 27.78 -7.14 28.23
C LYS A 66 27.34 -8.12 27.13
N LYS A 67 27.95 -9.32 27.08
CA LYS A 67 27.59 -10.38 26.13
C LYS A 67 26.18 -10.92 26.36
N ALA A 68 25.79 -11.14 27.62
CA ALA A 68 24.44 -11.58 27.96
C ALA A 68 23.38 -10.53 27.58
N LYS A 69 23.67 -9.25 27.84
CA LYS A 69 22.81 -8.13 27.43
C LYS A 69 22.66 -8.05 25.91
N SER A 70 23.76 -8.13 25.16
CA SER A 70 23.72 -8.08 23.69
C SER A 70 22.99 -9.29 23.09
N GLN A 71 23.14 -10.48 23.67
CA GLN A 71 22.40 -11.67 23.24
C GLN A 71 20.90 -11.57 23.51
N GLY A 72 20.50 -11.00 24.65
CA GLY A 72 19.09 -10.71 24.95
C GLY A 72 18.48 -9.72 23.95
N GLN A 73 19.19 -8.62 23.65
CA GLN A 73 18.77 -7.64 22.65
C GLN A 73 18.63 -8.24 21.25
N ALA A 74 19.58 -9.09 20.84
CA ALA A 74 19.51 -9.78 19.56
C ALA A 74 18.29 -10.69 19.44
N ALA A 75 17.95 -11.45 20.50
CA ALA A 75 16.76 -12.32 20.51
C ALA A 75 15.46 -11.52 20.42
N VAL A 76 15.37 -10.38 21.13
CA VAL A 76 14.21 -9.47 21.05
C VAL A 76 14.10 -8.84 19.66
N LYS A 77 15.22 -8.39 19.07
CA LYS A 77 15.25 -7.87 17.69
C LYS A 77 14.76 -8.92 16.69
N ALA A 78 15.23 -10.16 16.80
CA ALA A 78 14.77 -11.26 15.95
C ALA A 78 13.26 -11.52 16.10
N SER A 79 12.73 -11.44 17.34
CA SER A 79 11.29 -11.57 17.62
C SER A 79 10.47 -10.51 16.88
N PHE A 80 10.91 -9.24 16.87
CA PHE A 80 10.24 -8.19 16.09
C PHE A 80 10.30 -8.40 14.59
N ILE A 81 11.48 -8.76 14.06
CA ILE A 81 11.65 -8.99 12.61
C ILE A 81 10.69 -10.09 12.14
N LEU A 82 10.59 -11.19 12.90
CA LEU A 82 9.68 -12.28 12.56
C LEU A 82 8.21 -11.90 12.73
N ALA A 83 7.87 -11.09 13.74
CA ALA A 83 6.51 -10.59 13.92
C ALA A 83 6.08 -9.65 12.77
N GLU A 84 6.98 -8.78 12.31
CA GLU A 84 6.76 -7.92 11.14
C GLU A 84 6.50 -8.76 9.88
N GLU A 85 7.31 -9.80 9.65
CA GLU A 85 7.18 -10.68 8.49
C GLU A 85 5.86 -11.48 8.49
N ILE A 86 5.47 -12.02 9.66
CA ILE A 86 4.18 -12.69 9.85
C ILE A 86 3.02 -11.74 9.54
N ALA A 87 3.09 -10.50 10.04
CA ALA A 87 2.06 -9.49 9.79
C ALA A 87 1.98 -9.13 8.30
N LYS A 88 3.09 -8.76 7.66
CA LYS A 88 3.15 -8.42 6.22
C LYS A 88 2.63 -9.52 5.33
N SER A 89 2.86 -10.78 5.71
CA SER A 89 2.38 -11.95 5.00
C SER A 89 0.92 -12.32 5.31
N ALA A 90 0.20 -11.51 6.10
CA ALA A 90 -1.17 -11.76 6.55
C ALA A 90 -1.37 -13.11 7.25
N ARG A 91 -0.32 -13.63 7.91
CA ARG A 91 -0.33 -14.96 8.55
C ARG A 91 -0.92 -14.89 9.96
N PRO A 92 -1.52 -15.99 10.47
CA PRO A 92 -1.97 -16.06 11.86
C PRO A 92 -0.81 -15.90 12.86
N PHE A 93 -1.06 -15.32 14.02
CA PHE A 93 -0.03 -15.15 15.06
C PHE A 93 0.53 -16.47 15.60
N THR A 94 -0.23 -17.56 15.48
CA THR A 94 0.21 -18.92 15.84
C THR A 94 1.35 -19.43 14.94
N GLU A 95 1.58 -18.81 13.78
CA GLU A 95 2.69 -19.16 12.88
C GLU A 95 4.05 -18.99 13.57
N GLY A 96 4.14 -18.11 14.57
CA GLY A 96 5.36 -17.93 15.35
C GLY A 96 5.86 -19.21 16.02
N ASP A 97 4.95 -20.04 16.55
CA ASP A 97 5.30 -21.32 17.17
C ASP A 97 5.83 -22.32 16.13
N PHE A 98 5.20 -22.36 14.95
CA PHE A 98 5.66 -23.20 13.84
C PHE A 98 7.05 -22.78 13.35
N ILE A 99 7.26 -21.49 13.11
CA ILE A 99 8.56 -20.93 12.71
C ILE A 99 9.63 -21.25 13.75
N LYS A 100 9.32 -21.09 15.04
CA LYS A 100 10.26 -21.43 16.13
C LYS A 100 10.66 -22.91 16.08
N ASN A 101 9.70 -23.81 15.90
CA ASN A 101 9.96 -25.24 15.80
C ASN A 101 10.83 -25.58 14.58
N CYS A 102 10.58 -24.96 13.44
CA CYS A 102 11.41 -25.12 12.24
C CYS A 102 12.84 -24.65 12.47
N MET A 103 13.01 -23.46 13.06
CA MET A 103 14.33 -22.90 13.38
C MET A 103 15.13 -23.79 14.34
N ILE A 104 14.47 -24.36 15.36
CA ILE A 104 15.13 -25.27 16.31
C ILE A 104 15.57 -26.56 15.62
N LYS A 105 14.72 -27.19 14.80
CA LYS A 105 15.09 -28.41 14.07
C LYS A 105 16.28 -28.20 13.12
N VAL A 106 16.29 -27.07 12.40
CA VAL A 106 17.43 -26.71 11.54
C VAL A 106 18.68 -26.44 12.38
N CYS A 107 18.54 -25.75 13.52
CA CYS A 107 19.65 -25.49 14.43
C CYS A 107 20.25 -26.77 15.01
N ASP A 108 19.42 -27.75 15.36
CA ASP A 108 19.86 -29.04 15.93
C ASP A 108 20.78 -29.80 14.95
N GLU A 109 20.55 -29.68 13.64
CA GLU A 109 21.37 -30.32 12.60
C GLU A 109 22.57 -29.48 12.13
N VAL A 110 22.38 -28.16 11.96
CA VAL A 110 23.39 -27.30 11.31
C VAL A 110 24.35 -26.64 12.31
N CYS A 111 23.87 -26.29 13.51
CA CYS A 111 24.67 -25.59 14.53
C CYS A 111 24.16 -25.84 15.96
N PRO A 112 24.21 -27.11 16.44
CA PRO A 112 23.64 -27.49 17.74
C PRO A 112 24.25 -26.71 18.91
N GLU A 113 25.49 -26.24 18.79
CA GLU A 113 26.16 -25.42 19.81
C GLU A 113 25.47 -24.05 20.04
N LYS A 114 24.65 -23.58 19.09
CA LYS A 114 23.91 -22.30 19.18
C LYS A 114 22.45 -22.47 19.60
N ARG A 115 21.98 -23.69 19.85
CA ARG A 115 20.58 -24.01 20.15
C ARG A 115 19.92 -23.10 21.19
N GLN A 116 20.63 -22.77 22.26
CA GLN A 116 20.09 -21.90 23.32
C GLN A 116 19.76 -20.49 22.82
N LEU A 117 20.50 -19.96 21.85
CA LEU A 117 20.23 -18.64 21.26
C LEU A 117 18.88 -18.63 20.53
N PHE A 118 18.55 -19.70 19.81
CA PHE A 118 17.28 -19.86 19.11
C PHE A 118 16.11 -20.08 20.08
N LEU A 119 16.32 -20.84 21.16
CA LEU A 119 15.32 -21.02 22.21
C LEU A 119 14.91 -19.70 22.88
N ASN A 120 15.87 -18.78 23.04
CA ASN A 120 15.66 -17.48 23.66
C ASN A 120 14.82 -16.53 22.79
N VAL A 121 14.66 -16.79 21.49
CA VAL A 121 13.76 -16.01 20.63
C VAL A 121 12.32 -16.35 20.98
N SER A 122 11.58 -15.37 21.51
CA SER A 122 10.19 -15.55 21.91
C SER A 122 9.25 -15.31 20.73
N LEU A 123 8.52 -16.34 20.32
CA LEU A 123 7.61 -16.34 19.15
C LEU A 123 6.25 -16.96 19.46
N SER A 124 5.87 -17.02 20.75
CA SER A 124 4.53 -17.49 21.12
C SER A 124 3.47 -16.60 20.46
N ARG A 125 2.26 -17.14 20.22
CA ARG A 125 1.13 -16.36 19.70
C ARG A 125 0.97 -14.98 20.37
N ASN A 126 1.03 -14.93 21.71
CA ASN A 126 0.86 -13.69 22.46
C ASN A 126 2.04 -12.74 22.26
N THR A 127 3.26 -13.26 22.21
CA THR A 127 4.44 -12.45 21.90
C THR A 127 4.33 -11.84 20.51
N ILE A 128 3.95 -12.63 19.50
CA ILE A 128 3.78 -12.10 18.14
C ILE A 128 2.71 -11.00 18.10
N ALA A 129 1.56 -11.22 18.74
CA ALA A 129 0.50 -10.20 18.82
C ALA A 129 1.02 -8.88 19.45
N GLU A 130 1.68 -8.96 20.60
CA GLU A 130 2.24 -7.79 21.29
C GLU A 130 3.29 -7.06 20.43
N ARG A 131 4.19 -7.81 19.77
CA ARG A 131 5.21 -7.24 18.87
C ARG A 131 4.56 -6.53 17.68
N VAL A 132 3.53 -7.13 17.09
CA VAL A 132 2.75 -6.53 16.01
C VAL A 132 2.11 -5.22 16.46
N ASP A 133 1.51 -5.16 17.64
CA ASP A 133 0.93 -3.92 18.16
C ASP A 133 1.99 -2.83 18.39
N GLN A 134 3.15 -3.20 18.94
CA GLN A 134 4.27 -2.27 19.14
C GLN A 134 4.82 -1.72 17.81
N LEU A 135 4.94 -2.56 16.78
CA LEU A 135 5.36 -2.13 15.43
C LEU A 135 4.32 -1.18 14.81
N SER A 136 3.03 -1.51 14.94
CA SER A 136 1.92 -0.68 14.47
C SER A 136 1.87 0.69 15.16
N ILE A 137 2.03 0.73 16.49
CA ILE A 137 2.09 1.98 17.27
C ILE A 137 3.28 2.82 16.81
N ASN A 138 4.45 2.23 16.64
CA ASN A 138 5.63 2.95 16.16
C ASN A 138 5.41 3.58 14.76
N LEU A 139 4.78 2.85 13.83
CA LEU A 139 4.41 3.39 12.53
C LEU A 139 3.41 4.55 12.64
N LYS A 140 2.41 4.43 13.52
CA LYS A 140 1.44 5.51 13.78
C LYS A 140 2.14 6.76 14.33
N GLU A 141 3.01 6.61 15.32
CA GLU A 141 3.78 7.71 15.92
C GLU A 141 4.67 8.42 14.89
N GLN A 142 5.34 7.65 14.02
CA GLN A 142 6.12 8.21 12.91
C GLN A 142 5.24 9.02 11.95
N LEU A 143 4.07 8.50 11.59
CA LEU A 143 3.14 9.19 10.69
C LEU A 143 2.58 10.47 11.32
N VAL A 144 2.18 10.46 12.60
CA VAL A 144 1.75 11.66 13.33
C VAL A 144 2.85 12.72 13.32
N LYS A 145 4.10 12.32 13.62
CA LYS A 145 5.24 13.23 13.61
C LYS A 145 5.45 13.85 12.23
N LYS A 146 5.43 13.04 11.18
CA LYS A 146 5.62 13.50 9.79
C LYS A 146 4.46 14.35 9.29
N GLY A 147 3.23 14.06 9.75
CA GLY A 147 2.02 14.81 9.43
C GLY A 147 2.10 16.29 9.76
N LYS A 148 2.80 16.65 10.84
CA LYS A 148 3.04 18.05 11.25
C LYS A 148 3.85 18.83 10.21
N ASP A 149 4.79 18.15 9.56
CA ASP A 149 5.73 18.73 8.60
C ASP A 149 5.20 18.75 7.16
N PHE A 150 4.04 18.14 6.91
CA PHE A 150 3.40 18.24 5.59
C PHE A 150 3.11 19.70 5.27
N ILE A 151 3.28 20.07 4.01
CA ILE A 151 2.82 21.35 3.45
C ILE A 151 1.53 21.17 2.64
N ALA A 152 1.21 19.94 2.27
CA ALA A 152 -0.03 19.52 1.64
C ALA A 152 -0.29 18.04 1.94
N TYR A 153 -1.54 17.66 2.16
CA TYR A 153 -1.95 16.25 2.15
C TYR A 153 -3.32 16.07 1.51
N SER A 154 -3.61 14.85 1.07
CA SER A 154 -4.94 14.45 0.62
C SER A 154 -5.32 13.09 1.22
N LEU A 155 -6.61 12.78 1.17
CA LEU A 155 -7.15 11.52 1.67
C LEU A 155 -7.77 10.70 0.54
N ALA A 156 -7.58 9.38 0.58
CA ALA A 156 -8.39 8.44 -0.18
C ALA A 156 -9.28 7.67 0.79
N VAL A 157 -10.58 7.66 0.50
CA VAL A 157 -11.61 7.11 1.38
C VAL A 157 -12.48 6.16 0.58
N ASP A 158 -12.70 4.96 1.10
CA ASP A 158 -13.55 3.96 0.46
C ASP A 158 -14.25 3.13 1.53
N GLU A 159 -15.41 2.57 1.18
CA GLU A 159 -16.23 1.75 2.06
C GLU A 159 -16.36 0.34 1.47
N SER A 160 -16.21 -0.68 2.32
CA SER A 160 -16.55 -2.05 1.93
C SER A 160 -17.12 -2.82 3.12
N THR A 161 -18.01 -3.77 2.84
CA THR A 161 -18.59 -4.63 3.87
C THR A 161 -17.69 -5.81 4.15
N ASP A 162 -17.42 -6.08 5.43
CA ASP A 162 -16.66 -7.27 5.84
C ASP A 162 -17.54 -8.53 5.91
N ILE A 163 -16.92 -9.67 6.23
CA ILE A 163 -17.61 -10.97 6.31
C ILE A 163 -18.67 -11.06 7.43
N SER A 164 -18.77 -10.07 8.31
CA SER A 164 -19.74 -9.99 9.41
C SER A 164 -20.82 -8.94 9.14
N ASP A 165 -20.97 -8.53 7.87
CA ASP A 165 -21.91 -7.51 7.41
C ASP A 165 -21.71 -6.12 8.05
N ILE A 166 -20.52 -5.84 8.58
CA ILE A 166 -20.15 -4.53 9.10
C ILE A 166 -19.45 -3.75 7.99
N ALA A 167 -19.97 -2.56 7.66
CA ALA A 167 -19.30 -1.64 6.75
C ALA A 167 -18.00 -1.12 7.39
N GLN A 168 -16.93 -1.10 6.61
CA GLN A 168 -15.60 -0.69 7.03
C GLN A 168 -15.14 0.47 6.17
N LEU A 169 -14.89 1.61 6.79
CA LEU A 169 -14.37 2.81 6.15
C LEU A 169 -12.84 2.79 6.18
N SER A 170 -12.22 2.61 5.02
CA SER A 170 -10.77 2.69 4.85
C SER A 170 -10.35 4.11 4.54
N ILE A 171 -9.34 4.61 5.24
CA ILE A 171 -8.77 5.95 5.04
C ILE A 171 -7.26 5.82 4.83
N PHE A 172 -6.79 6.31 3.68
CA PHE A 172 -5.38 6.48 3.36
C PHE A 172 -5.03 7.96 3.30
N ILE A 173 -3.79 8.29 3.66
CA ILE A 173 -3.21 9.63 3.54
C ILE A 173 -2.06 9.62 2.55
N ARG A 174 -1.97 10.69 1.77
CA ARG A 174 -0.79 11.03 0.98
C ARG A 174 -0.39 12.46 1.29
N GLY A 175 0.72 12.61 1.99
CA GLY A 175 1.26 13.89 2.42
C GLY A 175 2.60 14.20 1.76
N VAL A 176 2.87 15.48 1.59
CA VAL A 176 4.12 15.97 1.00
C VAL A 176 4.75 16.96 1.96
N ASP A 177 6.02 16.74 2.30
CA ASP A 177 6.78 17.61 3.19
C ASP A 177 7.45 18.77 2.45
N SER A 178 8.12 19.65 3.20
CA SER A 178 8.83 20.80 2.65
C SER A 178 10.00 20.43 1.73
N SER A 179 10.47 19.17 1.73
CA SER A 179 11.48 18.65 0.79
C SER A 179 10.86 18.10 -0.51
N LEU A 180 9.54 18.19 -0.64
CA LEU A 180 8.74 17.58 -1.71
C LEU A 180 8.83 16.05 -1.74
N SER A 181 9.11 15.44 -0.58
CA SER A 181 9.07 14.00 -0.43
C SER A 181 7.64 13.56 -0.11
N VAL A 182 7.13 12.60 -0.90
CA VAL A 182 5.80 12.03 -0.73
C VAL A 182 5.84 10.98 0.39
N THR A 183 4.79 10.95 1.20
CA THR A 183 4.51 9.90 2.19
C THR A 183 3.10 9.40 1.96
N GLU A 184 2.95 8.15 1.56
CA GLU A 184 1.65 7.52 1.30
C GLU A 184 1.45 6.37 2.28
N GLU A 185 0.48 6.48 3.18
CA GLU A 185 0.33 5.56 4.32
C GLU A 185 -1.13 5.29 4.67
N PHE A 186 -1.35 4.14 5.31
CA PHE A 186 -2.63 3.80 5.90
C PHE A 186 -2.92 4.65 7.13
N LEU A 187 -4.04 5.37 7.11
CA LEU A 187 -4.44 6.27 8.19
C LEU A 187 -5.31 5.58 9.22
N ALA A 188 -6.41 4.95 8.80
CA ALA A 188 -7.29 4.19 9.70
C ALA A 188 -8.26 3.28 8.94
N LEU A 189 -8.77 2.27 9.66
CA LEU A 189 -9.94 1.48 9.27
C LEU A 189 -11.00 1.67 10.37
N ARG A 190 -12.16 2.24 10.02
CA ARG A 190 -13.23 2.55 10.96
C ARG A 190 -14.44 1.63 10.72
N PRO A 191 -14.84 0.80 11.69
CA PRO A 191 -16.10 0.07 11.58
C PRO A 191 -17.28 1.04 11.70
N MET A 192 -18.20 0.96 10.75
CA MET A 192 -19.42 1.76 10.72
C MET A 192 -20.55 0.94 11.34
N HIS A 193 -21.07 1.38 12.48
CA HIS A 193 -22.18 0.71 13.17
C HIS A 193 -23.50 1.41 12.85
N GLY A 194 -24.44 0.68 12.24
CA GLY A 194 -25.76 1.22 11.89
C GLY A 194 -25.82 1.73 10.45
N THR A 195 -25.67 3.04 10.26
CA THR A 195 -25.80 3.69 8.94
C THR A 195 -24.45 4.13 8.37
N THR A 196 -24.40 4.32 7.05
CA THR A 196 -23.24 4.84 6.31
C THR A 196 -23.60 6.10 5.52
N THR A 197 -24.31 7.02 6.17
CA THR A 197 -24.65 8.31 5.54
C THR A 197 -23.40 9.17 5.39
N GLY A 198 -23.45 10.20 4.53
CA GLY A 198 -22.34 11.15 4.41
C GLY A 198 -22.00 11.85 5.72
N HIS A 199 -22.95 11.97 6.66
CA HIS A 199 -22.69 12.48 8.01
C HIS A 199 -21.86 11.51 8.84
N ASP A 200 -22.25 10.24 8.90
CA ASP A 200 -21.54 9.20 9.67
C ASP A 200 -20.10 9.06 9.16
N LEU A 201 -19.93 9.06 7.83
CA LEU A 201 -18.62 9.03 7.18
C LEU A 201 -17.78 10.26 7.54
N TYR A 202 -18.39 11.45 7.56
CA TYR A 202 -17.72 12.70 7.92
C TYR A 202 -17.23 12.69 9.37
N GLU A 203 -18.07 12.23 10.31
CA GLU A 203 -17.68 12.15 11.73
C GLU A 203 -16.45 11.27 11.91
N GLU A 204 -16.42 10.12 11.23
CA GLU A 204 -15.31 9.18 11.30
C GLU A 204 -14.03 9.71 10.64
N VAL A 205 -14.14 10.35 9.48
CA VAL A 205 -12.98 10.99 8.84
C VAL A 205 -12.46 12.17 9.68
N SER A 206 -13.35 13.02 10.19
CA SER A 206 -13.00 14.17 11.03
C SER A 206 -12.32 13.73 12.32
N ARG A 207 -12.87 12.72 12.99
CA ARG A 207 -12.24 12.09 14.15
C ARG A 207 -10.83 11.59 13.83
N CYS A 208 -10.66 10.93 12.69
CA CYS A 208 -9.36 10.43 12.26
C CYS A 208 -8.34 11.54 12.01
N VAL A 209 -8.73 12.61 11.31
CA VAL A 209 -7.87 13.79 11.04
C VAL A 209 -7.43 14.44 12.36
N ASN A 210 -8.35 14.60 13.32
CA ASN A 210 -8.05 15.19 14.62
C ASN A 210 -7.16 14.28 15.49
N GLU A 211 -7.43 12.96 15.55
CA GLU A 211 -6.61 11.99 16.28
C GLU A 211 -5.16 11.91 15.75
N MET A 212 -4.97 12.22 14.47
CA MET A 212 -3.66 12.23 13.81
C MET A 212 -2.97 13.60 13.84
N GLU A 213 -3.59 14.59 14.50
CA GLU A 213 -3.10 15.98 14.61
C GLU A 213 -2.80 16.62 13.24
N LEU A 214 -3.61 16.30 12.22
CA LEU A 214 -3.43 16.79 10.87
C LEU A 214 -4.11 18.16 10.70
N PRO A 215 -3.39 19.20 10.23
CA PRO A 215 -3.98 20.53 10.09
C PRO A 215 -4.98 20.61 8.92
N TRP A 216 -6.19 21.11 9.14
CA TRP A 216 -7.23 21.16 8.10
C TRP A 216 -6.87 22.09 6.94
N GLU A 217 -6.10 23.15 7.19
CA GLU A 217 -5.66 24.12 6.19
C GLU A 217 -4.67 23.54 5.16
N LYS A 218 -4.09 22.37 5.46
CA LYS A 218 -3.17 21.64 4.57
C LYS A 218 -3.87 20.54 3.77
N LEU A 219 -5.16 20.29 4.02
CA LEU A 219 -5.95 19.33 3.24
C LEU A 219 -6.21 19.89 1.85
N VAL A 220 -5.76 19.18 0.82
CA VAL A 220 -5.85 19.60 -0.59
C VAL A 220 -6.92 18.82 -1.33
N GLY A 221 -7.02 17.51 -1.08
CA GLY A 221 -7.88 16.65 -1.87
C GLY A 221 -8.50 15.49 -1.12
N LEU A 222 -9.59 14.99 -1.70
CA LEU A 222 -10.35 13.85 -1.20
C LEU A 222 -10.80 12.98 -2.38
N THR A 223 -10.40 11.71 -2.37
CA THR A 223 -10.74 10.76 -3.44
C THR A 223 -11.62 9.65 -2.90
N THR A 224 -12.75 9.39 -3.57
CA THR A 224 -13.77 8.42 -3.14
C THR A 224 -14.27 7.54 -4.28
N ASP A 225 -15.04 6.50 -3.97
CA ASP A 225 -15.69 5.61 -4.95
C ASP A 225 -16.87 6.25 -5.72
N GLY A 226 -17.22 7.50 -5.39
CA GLY A 226 -18.31 8.22 -6.04
C GLY A 226 -19.71 7.83 -5.57
N ALA A 227 -19.86 7.04 -4.50
CA ALA A 227 -21.17 6.71 -3.94
C ALA A 227 -21.93 7.98 -3.50
N PRO A 228 -23.28 7.99 -3.52
CA PRO A 228 -24.06 9.17 -3.10
C PRO A 228 -23.76 9.65 -1.67
N ALA A 229 -23.46 8.74 -0.74
CA ALA A 229 -23.06 9.08 0.62
C ALA A 229 -21.68 9.78 0.68
N MET A 230 -20.80 9.51 -0.28
CA MET A 230 -19.50 10.16 -0.40
C MET A 230 -19.60 11.51 -1.13
N CYS A 231 -20.16 11.52 -2.34
CA CYS A 231 -20.11 12.65 -3.27
C CYS A 231 -21.40 13.48 -3.35
N GLY A 232 -22.41 13.18 -2.54
CA GLY A 232 -23.67 13.92 -2.51
C GLY A 232 -23.45 15.42 -2.29
N HIS A 233 -24.06 16.26 -3.14
CA HIS A 233 -23.76 17.69 -3.22
C HIS A 233 -24.03 18.48 -1.91
N ARG A 234 -25.00 18.04 -1.10
CA ARG A 234 -25.38 18.70 0.16
C ARG A 234 -25.08 17.87 1.41
N SER A 235 -25.27 16.57 1.32
CA SER A 235 -25.22 15.67 2.49
C SER A 235 -24.13 14.61 2.39
N GLY A 236 -23.33 14.62 1.32
CA GLY A 236 -22.22 13.69 1.15
C GLY A 236 -21.00 14.08 1.98
N LEU A 237 -20.11 13.13 2.22
CA LEU A 237 -18.81 13.35 2.88
C LEU A 237 -18.06 14.55 2.30
N VAL A 238 -17.94 14.65 0.97
CA VAL A 238 -17.22 15.74 0.30
C VAL A 238 -17.79 17.11 0.69
N ALA A 239 -19.12 17.25 0.72
CA ALA A 239 -19.78 18.50 1.06
C ALA A 239 -19.47 18.91 2.51
N LYS A 240 -19.53 17.95 3.43
CA LYS A 240 -19.26 18.16 4.86
C LYS A 240 -17.79 18.49 5.15
N ILE A 241 -16.85 17.88 4.44
CA ILE A 241 -15.43 18.26 4.56
C ILE A 241 -15.21 19.69 4.07
N ARG A 242 -15.87 20.11 2.98
CA ARG A 242 -15.79 21.51 2.51
C ARG A 242 -16.33 22.49 3.56
N GLU A 243 -17.47 22.19 4.17
CA GLU A 243 -18.03 22.98 5.28
C GLU A 243 -17.02 23.07 6.43
N LYS A 244 -16.44 21.95 6.85
CA LYS A 244 -15.45 21.91 7.93
C LYS A 244 -14.19 22.71 7.62
N MET A 245 -13.68 22.65 6.38
CA MET A 245 -12.53 23.44 5.95
C MET A 245 -12.83 24.95 6.00
N GLN A 246 -14.06 25.36 5.66
CA GLN A 246 -14.48 26.76 5.77
C GLN A 246 -14.55 27.21 7.24
N GLU A 247 -15.06 26.36 8.15
CA GLU A 247 -15.08 26.64 9.59
C GLU A 247 -13.68 26.85 10.19
N GLU A 248 -12.70 26.09 9.70
CA GLU A 248 -11.29 26.18 10.12
C GLU A 248 -10.52 27.32 9.41
N ASN A 249 -11.21 28.16 8.63
CA ASN A 249 -10.62 29.24 7.82
C ASN A 249 -9.52 28.76 6.86
N ALA A 250 -9.63 27.53 6.35
CA ALA A 250 -8.74 27.04 5.31
C ALA A 250 -8.92 27.86 4.02
N THR A 251 -7.83 28.40 3.49
CA THR A 251 -7.85 29.26 2.29
C THR A 251 -7.86 28.47 0.98
N GLY A 252 -7.56 27.17 1.03
CA GLY A 252 -7.56 26.27 -0.13
C GLY A 252 -8.93 25.65 -0.42
N GLU A 253 -9.25 25.50 -1.71
CA GLU A 253 -10.43 24.75 -2.13
C GLU A 253 -10.15 23.24 -2.15
N LEU A 254 -11.05 22.45 -1.57
CA LEU A 254 -10.95 20.98 -1.61
C LEU A 254 -11.18 20.45 -3.02
N THR A 255 -10.13 19.83 -3.58
CA THR A 255 -10.21 19.08 -4.84
C THR A 255 -10.74 17.67 -4.57
N ALA A 256 -11.98 17.41 -4.97
CA ALA A 256 -12.60 16.11 -4.76
C ALA A 256 -12.62 15.31 -6.08
N TYR A 257 -12.19 14.05 -6.04
CA TYR A 257 -12.22 13.15 -7.18
C TYR A 257 -13.06 11.91 -6.92
N HIS A 258 -13.81 11.51 -7.93
CA HIS A 258 -14.27 10.13 -8.05
C HIS A 258 -13.11 9.29 -8.59
N CYS A 259 -12.74 8.23 -7.87
CA CYS A 259 -11.73 7.25 -8.21
C CYS A 259 -11.70 6.92 -9.71
N ILE A 260 -10.55 7.16 -10.35
CA ILE A 260 -10.33 6.99 -11.79
C ILE A 260 -10.60 5.55 -12.26
N ILE A 261 -10.31 4.57 -11.42
CA ILE A 261 -10.51 3.13 -11.69
C ILE A 261 -12.01 2.81 -11.68
N HIS A 262 -12.74 3.33 -10.69
CA HIS A 262 -14.20 3.17 -10.63
C HIS A 262 -14.89 3.88 -11.80
N GLN A 263 -14.47 5.10 -12.14
CA GLN A 263 -14.99 5.82 -13.30
C GLN A 263 -14.76 5.06 -14.62
N GLU A 264 -13.56 4.50 -14.81
CA GLU A 264 -13.23 3.68 -15.98
C GLU A 264 -14.13 2.43 -16.05
N ALA A 265 -14.27 1.70 -14.95
CA ALA A 265 -15.13 0.53 -14.88
C ALA A 265 -16.60 0.86 -15.18
N LEU A 266 -17.08 2.04 -14.75
CA LEU A 266 -18.42 2.52 -15.05
C LEU A 266 -18.60 2.94 -16.53
N CYS A 267 -17.54 3.36 -17.22
CA CYS A 267 -17.61 3.65 -18.66
C CYS A 267 -17.96 2.40 -19.47
N GLY A 268 -17.48 1.22 -19.07
CA GLY A 268 -17.81 -0.05 -19.74
C GLY A 268 -19.32 -0.32 -19.86
N LYS A 269 -20.11 0.16 -18.88
CA LYS A 269 -21.58 0.05 -18.90
C LYS A 269 -22.24 0.88 -20.01
N ALA A 270 -21.55 1.88 -20.56
CA ALA A 270 -22.06 2.70 -21.66
C ALA A 270 -22.25 1.92 -22.97
N LEU A 271 -21.59 0.76 -23.13
CA LEU A 271 -21.68 -0.07 -24.33
C LEU A 271 -23.08 -0.68 -24.54
N LYS A 272 -23.89 -0.81 -23.46
CA LYS A 272 -25.23 -1.42 -23.49
C LYS A 272 -25.26 -2.78 -24.21
N MET A 273 -24.38 -3.70 -23.80
CA MET A 273 -24.24 -5.04 -24.39
C MET A 273 -24.64 -6.15 -23.40
N GLU A 274 -25.62 -5.86 -22.54
CA GLU A 274 -26.13 -6.81 -21.54
C GLU A 274 -26.76 -8.05 -22.18
N HIS A 275 -27.33 -7.92 -23.38
CA HIS A 275 -27.88 -9.05 -24.13
C HIS A 275 -26.80 -10.06 -24.52
N VAL A 276 -25.59 -9.60 -24.87
CA VAL A 276 -24.44 -10.48 -25.15
C VAL A 276 -23.94 -11.12 -23.85
N MET A 277 -23.69 -10.30 -22.83
CA MET A 277 -23.13 -10.78 -21.56
C MET A 277 -24.05 -11.76 -20.84
N SER A 278 -25.37 -11.55 -20.86
CA SER A 278 -26.33 -12.45 -20.21
C SER A 278 -26.32 -13.85 -20.83
N ILE A 279 -26.21 -13.96 -22.16
CA ILE A 279 -26.10 -15.24 -22.87
C ILE A 279 -24.80 -15.94 -22.48
N ILE A 280 -23.68 -15.22 -22.49
CA ILE A 280 -22.35 -15.76 -22.13
C ILE A 280 -22.35 -16.25 -20.68
N THR A 281 -22.83 -15.44 -19.74
CA THR A 281 -22.92 -15.80 -18.32
C THR A 281 -23.78 -17.04 -18.12
N ARG A 282 -24.94 -17.13 -18.79
CA ARG A 282 -25.81 -18.31 -18.73
C ARG A 282 -25.10 -19.57 -19.25
N THR A 283 -24.38 -19.45 -20.36
CA THR A 283 -23.60 -20.54 -20.94
C THR A 283 -22.48 -21.01 -20.02
N VAL A 284 -21.68 -20.08 -19.50
CA VAL A 284 -20.58 -20.37 -18.55
C VAL A 284 -21.14 -21.03 -17.29
N ASN A 285 -22.22 -20.49 -16.72
CA ASN A 285 -22.85 -21.04 -15.52
C ASN A 285 -23.39 -22.44 -15.77
N PHE A 286 -23.99 -22.71 -16.93
CA PHE A 286 -24.45 -24.07 -17.25
C PHE A 286 -23.31 -25.09 -17.29
N ILE A 287 -22.16 -24.71 -17.87
CA ILE A 287 -20.97 -25.57 -17.95
C ILE A 287 -20.34 -25.75 -16.57
N ARG A 288 -20.15 -24.66 -15.82
CA ARG A 288 -19.31 -24.63 -14.64
C ARG A 288 -20.04 -24.87 -13.31
N ALA A 289 -21.30 -24.45 -13.17
CA ALA A 289 -22.00 -24.51 -11.88
C ALA A 289 -22.28 -25.96 -11.45
N LYS A 290 -22.31 -26.90 -12.39
CA LYS A 290 -22.47 -28.34 -12.12
C LYS A 290 -21.15 -29.06 -12.35
N GLY A 291 -20.57 -29.64 -11.29
CA GLY A 291 -19.30 -30.36 -11.37
C GLY A 291 -19.28 -31.55 -12.35
N LEU A 292 -20.44 -32.13 -12.67
CA LEU A 292 -20.55 -33.13 -13.75
C LEU A 292 -20.36 -32.50 -15.13
N ASN A 293 -21.08 -31.41 -15.43
CA ASN A 293 -20.96 -30.70 -16.71
C ASN A 293 -19.54 -30.18 -16.92
N HIS A 294 -18.91 -29.64 -15.87
CA HIS A 294 -17.54 -29.13 -15.95
C HIS A 294 -16.54 -30.23 -16.29
N ARG A 295 -16.60 -31.38 -15.58
CA ARG A 295 -15.73 -32.53 -15.87
C ARG A 295 -15.95 -33.08 -17.28
N GLN A 296 -17.21 -33.18 -17.72
CA GLN A 296 -17.54 -33.64 -19.07
C GLN A 296 -17.04 -32.66 -20.15
N PHE A 297 -17.15 -31.36 -19.91
CA PHE A 297 -16.64 -30.36 -20.84
C PHE A 297 -15.10 -30.38 -20.93
N LYS A 298 -14.38 -30.52 -19.81
CA LYS A 298 -12.91 -30.67 -19.85
C LYS A 298 -12.47 -31.93 -20.59
N ALA A 299 -13.16 -33.05 -20.37
CA ALA A 299 -12.90 -34.29 -21.10
C ALA A 299 -13.14 -34.11 -22.61
N PHE A 300 -14.24 -33.44 -22.98
CA PHE A 300 -14.56 -33.11 -24.38
C PHE A 300 -13.51 -32.22 -25.03
N LEU A 301 -13.03 -31.17 -24.35
CA LEU A 301 -11.95 -30.31 -24.84
C LEU A 301 -10.62 -31.04 -25.02
N THR A 302 -10.36 -32.03 -24.17
CA THR A 302 -9.16 -32.88 -24.28
C THR A 302 -9.25 -33.82 -25.48
N GLU A 303 -10.43 -34.37 -25.75
CA GLU A 303 -10.70 -35.23 -26.90
C GLU A 303 -10.59 -34.48 -28.23
N LEU A 304 -10.94 -33.19 -28.24
CA LEU A 304 -10.82 -32.31 -29.41
C LEU A 304 -9.43 -31.67 -29.58
N GLU A 305 -8.45 -32.01 -28.73
CA GLU A 305 -7.08 -31.46 -28.76
C GLU A 305 -7.02 -29.92 -28.80
N THR A 306 -7.98 -29.27 -28.13
CA THR A 306 -8.06 -27.80 -28.13
C THR A 306 -6.86 -27.15 -27.43
N GLU A 307 -6.45 -25.96 -27.87
CA GLU A 307 -5.37 -25.17 -27.24
C GLU A 307 -5.70 -24.80 -25.78
N HIS A 308 -6.98 -24.84 -25.40
CA HIS A 308 -7.47 -24.42 -24.09
C HIS A 308 -8.20 -25.54 -23.37
N GLY A 309 -7.57 -26.13 -22.35
CA GLY A 309 -8.14 -27.25 -21.60
C GLY A 309 -9.24 -26.93 -20.56
N ASP A 310 -9.69 -25.68 -20.44
CA ASP A 310 -10.78 -25.30 -19.52
C ASP A 310 -11.39 -23.91 -19.83
N LEU A 311 -12.60 -23.68 -19.32
CA LEU A 311 -13.29 -22.39 -19.25
C LEU A 311 -13.20 -21.82 -17.82
N PRO A 312 -12.81 -20.55 -17.60
CA PRO A 312 -12.75 -19.97 -16.26
C PRO A 312 -14.15 -19.88 -15.61
N TYR A 313 -14.22 -19.93 -14.27
CA TYR A 313 -15.50 -19.71 -13.57
C TYR A 313 -15.88 -18.23 -13.54
N HIS A 314 -17.16 -17.96 -13.67
CA HIS A 314 -17.72 -16.64 -13.43
C HIS A 314 -18.14 -16.49 -11.97
N THR A 315 -17.55 -15.52 -11.27
CA THR A 315 -18.11 -14.93 -10.05
C THR A 315 -18.44 -13.48 -10.39
N GLU A 316 -19.62 -12.98 -10.00
CA GLU A 316 -20.15 -11.62 -10.29
C GLU A 316 -19.35 -10.50 -9.61
N VAL A 317 -18.04 -10.44 -9.82
CA VAL A 317 -17.17 -9.46 -9.19
C VAL A 317 -16.17 -8.96 -10.23
N ARG A 318 -16.44 -7.74 -10.73
CA ARG A 318 -15.63 -6.85 -11.59
C ARG A 318 -15.63 -7.18 -13.10
N TRP A 319 -15.93 -6.17 -13.92
CA TRP A 319 -15.82 -6.17 -15.40
C TRP A 319 -14.48 -6.75 -15.92
N LEU A 320 -13.39 -6.56 -15.16
CA LEU A 320 -12.06 -7.10 -15.47
C LEU A 320 -11.99 -8.63 -15.56
N SER A 321 -12.76 -9.34 -14.71
CA SER A 321 -12.82 -10.81 -14.74
C SER A 321 -13.70 -11.31 -15.90
N GLN A 322 -14.63 -10.47 -16.36
CA GLN A 322 -15.53 -10.77 -17.48
C GLN A 322 -14.77 -10.81 -18.82
N GLY A 323 -13.77 -9.94 -19.03
CA GLY A 323 -12.97 -9.93 -20.26
C GLY A 323 -12.26 -11.25 -20.57
N LYS A 324 -11.67 -11.90 -19.56
CA LYS A 324 -11.00 -13.20 -19.75
C LYS A 324 -11.97 -14.33 -20.04
N VAL A 325 -13.12 -14.35 -19.37
CA VAL A 325 -14.18 -15.34 -19.61
C VAL A 325 -14.75 -15.15 -21.01
N LEU A 326 -15.02 -13.90 -21.40
CA LEU A 326 -15.53 -13.52 -22.72
C LEU A 326 -14.57 -13.94 -23.83
N GLN A 327 -13.29 -13.60 -23.71
CA GLN A 327 -12.25 -14.01 -24.66
C GLN A 327 -12.20 -15.54 -24.82
N ARG A 328 -12.20 -16.27 -23.69
CA ARG A 328 -12.17 -17.74 -23.72
C ARG A 328 -13.44 -18.35 -24.32
N CYS A 329 -14.60 -17.75 -24.05
CA CYS A 329 -15.86 -18.17 -24.68
C CYS A 329 -15.83 -17.94 -26.18
N PHE A 330 -15.21 -16.85 -26.65
CA PHE A 330 -15.08 -16.56 -28.07
C PHE A 330 -14.13 -17.55 -28.74
N GLU A 331 -12.98 -17.84 -28.13
CA GLU A 331 -12.02 -18.84 -28.61
C GLU A 331 -12.67 -20.23 -28.74
N LEU A 332 -13.39 -20.67 -27.71
CA LEU A 332 -14.03 -21.99 -27.63
C LEU A 332 -15.47 -22.01 -28.18
N ARG A 333 -15.89 -21.01 -28.95
CA ARG A 333 -17.32 -20.83 -29.31
C ARG A 333 -17.91 -22.01 -30.08
N GLU A 334 -17.13 -22.65 -30.94
CA GLU A 334 -17.57 -23.78 -31.76
C GLU A 334 -17.74 -25.03 -30.88
N GLU A 335 -16.77 -25.32 -30.00
CA GLU A 335 -16.79 -26.43 -29.05
C GLU A 335 -17.86 -26.26 -27.98
N ILE A 336 -18.08 -25.03 -27.51
CA ILE A 336 -19.17 -24.70 -26.59
C ILE A 336 -20.51 -25.03 -27.25
N CYS A 337 -20.71 -24.64 -28.52
CA CYS A 337 -21.95 -24.96 -29.23
C CYS A 337 -22.14 -26.48 -29.37
N LEU A 338 -21.11 -27.21 -29.81
CA LEU A 338 -21.17 -28.68 -29.94
C LEU A 338 -21.49 -29.36 -28.60
N PHE A 339 -20.85 -28.93 -27.51
CA PHE A 339 -21.11 -29.46 -26.19
C PHE A 339 -22.54 -29.18 -25.74
N LEU A 340 -23.04 -27.95 -25.93
CA LEU A 340 -24.41 -27.58 -25.58
C LEU A 340 -25.46 -28.37 -26.38
N ASP A 341 -25.23 -28.56 -27.68
CA ASP A 341 -26.09 -29.38 -28.54
C ASP A 341 -26.15 -30.84 -28.02
N SER A 342 -25.00 -31.40 -27.61
CA SER A 342 -24.94 -32.75 -27.00
C SER A 342 -25.75 -32.87 -25.68
N LYS A 343 -26.02 -31.72 -25.03
CA LYS A 343 -26.83 -31.62 -23.80
C LYS A 343 -28.27 -31.21 -24.08
N GLY A 344 -28.69 -31.14 -25.35
CA GLY A 344 -30.03 -30.71 -25.75
C GLY A 344 -30.32 -29.25 -25.37
N LYS A 345 -29.30 -28.38 -25.37
CA LYS A 345 -29.46 -26.95 -25.14
C LYS A 345 -29.56 -26.21 -26.47
N ASP A 346 -30.41 -25.18 -26.50
CA ASP A 346 -30.55 -24.31 -27.67
C ASP A 346 -29.28 -23.46 -27.85
N THR A 347 -28.67 -23.57 -29.04
CA THR A 347 -27.46 -22.83 -29.43
C THR A 347 -27.72 -21.83 -30.56
N THR A 348 -28.97 -21.63 -30.97
CA THR A 348 -29.34 -20.76 -32.11
C THR A 348 -28.74 -19.36 -31.99
N GLN A 349 -28.85 -18.73 -30.82
CA GLN A 349 -28.28 -17.40 -30.55
C GLN A 349 -26.75 -17.38 -30.57
N LEU A 350 -26.09 -18.45 -30.11
CA LEU A 350 -24.62 -18.52 -30.10
C LEU A 350 -24.01 -18.72 -31.49
N ARG A 351 -24.85 -19.13 -32.46
CA ARG A 351 -24.48 -19.32 -33.86
C ARG A 351 -24.95 -18.16 -34.76
N ASP A 352 -25.69 -17.20 -34.21
CA ASP A 352 -26.16 -16.02 -34.94
C ASP A 352 -24.97 -15.12 -35.32
N GLU A 353 -24.91 -14.72 -36.60
CA GLU A 353 -23.77 -13.97 -37.14
C GLU A 353 -23.64 -12.58 -36.49
N MET A 354 -24.77 -11.91 -36.23
CA MET A 354 -24.78 -10.60 -35.58
C MET A 354 -24.29 -10.71 -34.14
N PHE A 355 -24.81 -11.70 -33.40
CA PHE A 355 -24.35 -11.99 -32.04
C PHE A 355 -22.85 -12.27 -31.99
N LEU A 356 -22.32 -13.07 -32.92
CA LEU A 356 -20.88 -13.37 -32.98
C LEU A 356 -20.03 -12.13 -33.28
N CYS A 357 -20.50 -11.21 -34.13
CA CYS A 357 -19.84 -9.93 -34.35
C CYS A 357 -19.83 -9.05 -33.10
N GLU A 358 -20.96 -8.97 -32.41
CA GLU A 358 -21.08 -8.21 -31.16
C GLU A 358 -20.24 -8.82 -30.03
N MET A 359 -20.18 -10.15 -29.94
CA MET A 359 -19.31 -10.87 -29.02
C MET A 359 -17.84 -10.58 -29.30
N ALA A 360 -17.41 -10.66 -30.56
CA ALA A 360 -16.05 -10.35 -30.98
C ALA A 360 -15.65 -8.90 -30.65
N PHE A 361 -16.52 -7.95 -30.96
CA PHE A 361 -16.32 -6.55 -30.59
C PHE A 361 -16.18 -6.38 -29.08
N LEU A 362 -17.05 -7.04 -28.30
CA LEU A 362 -17.01 -6.95 -26.86
C LEU A 362 -15.71 -7.54 -26.30
N CYS A 363 -15.18 -8.62 -26.88
CA CYS A 363 -13.86 -9.19 -26.51
C CYS A 363 -12.76 -8.15 -26.66
N ASP A 364 -12.68 -7.52 -27.84
CA ASP A 364 -11.61 -6.58 -28.17
C ASP A 364 -11.71 -5.30 -27.33
N ILE A 365 -12.90 -4.69 -27.23
CA ILE A 365 -13.06 -3.44 -26.47
C ILE A 365 -12.86 -3.66 -24.97
N THR A 366 -13.30 -4.81 -24.43
CA THR A 366 -13.06 -5.16 -23.02
C THR A 366 -11.58 -5.40 -22.76
N SER A 367 -10.85 -5.98 -23.71
CA SER A 367 -9.40 -6.12 -23.61
C SER A 367 -8.69 -4.77 -23.55
N HIS A 368 -9.13 -3.80 -24.37
CA HIS A 368 -8.62 -2.42 -24.31
C HIS A 368 -8.93 -1.74 -22.98
N LEU A 369 -10.15 -1.88 -22.45
CA LEU A 369 -10.56 -1.37 -21.14
C LEU A 369 -9.74 -2.01 -20.01
N ASN A 370 -9.53 -3.33 -20.05
CA ASN A 370 -8.65 -4.02 -19.10
C ASN A 370 -7.22 -3.47 -19.12
N ALA A 371 -6.68 -3.20 -20.32
CA ALA A 371 -5.32 -2.70 -20.47
C ALA A 371 -5.13 -1.32 -19.81
N ILE A 372 -6.09 -0.39 -19.99
CA ILE A 372 -6.03 0.89 -19.28
C ILE A 372 -6.23 0.71 -17.78
N ASN A 373 -7.19 -0.11 -17.35
CA ASN A 373 -7.46 -0.33 -15.94
C ASN A 373 -6.20 -0.84 -15.19
N LEU A 374 -5.45 -1.79 -15.76
CA LEU A 374 -4.17 -2.26 -15.21
C LEU A 374 -3.11 -1.15 -15.12
N GLN A 375 -3.10 -0.20 -16.06
CA GLN A 375 -2.18 0.95 -16.02
C GLN A 375 -2.57 1.95 -14.93
N LEU A 376 -3.86 2.06 -14.60
CA LEU A 376 -4.38 2.91 -13.53
C LEU A 376 -4.22 2.29 -12.14
N GLN A 377 -4.01 0.97 -12.06
CA GLN A 377 -3.74 0.28 -10.80
C GLN A 377 -2.26 0.38 -10.39
N GLY A 378 -2.02 0.14 -9.10
CA GLY A 378 -0.68 0.06 -8.51
C GLY A 378 -0.43 1.07 -7.40
N ARG A 379 0.66 0.83 -6.67
CA ARG A 379 1.20 1.77 -5.67
C ARG A 379 1.96 2.90 -6.36
N ASP A 380 2.16 4.01 -5.64
CA ASP A 380 3.00 5.14 -6.07
C ASP A 380 2.58 5.82 -7.38
N ARG A 381 1.34 5.62 -7.83
CA ARG A 381 0.81 6.30 -9.03
C ARG A 381 0.62 7.78 -8.74
N VAL A 382 1.25 8.65 -9.55
CA VAL A 382 1.01 10.09 -9.52
C VAL A 382 -0.22 10.41 -10.36
N ILE A 383 -1.10 11.28 -9.86
CA ILE A 383 -2.36 11.63 -10.51
C ILE A 383 -2.18 12.18 -11.94
N SER A 384 -1.09 12.88 -12.23
CA SER A 384 -0.74 13.38 -13.57
C SER A 384 -0.50 12.26 -14.57
N ASP A 385 0.12 11.17 -14.14
CA ASP A 385 0.39 10.00 -15.00
C ASP A 385 -0.91 9.26 -15.30
N MET A 386 -1.76 9.09 -14.28
CA MET A 386 -3.08 8.47 -14.44
C MET A 386 -3.95 9.27 -15.42
N TYR A 387 -3.95 10.60 -15.29
CA TYR A 387 -4.63 11.48 -16.23
C TYR A 387 -4.09 11.36 -17.66
N SER A 388 -2.75 11.30 -17.81
CA SER A 388 -2.10 11.12 -19.10
C SER A 388 -2.50 9.79 -19.76
N THR A 389 -2.61 8.72 -18.97
CA THR A 389 -3.12 7.41 -19.44
C THR A 389 -4.57 7.52 -19.93
N VAL A 390 -5.46 8.17 -19.18
CA VAL A 390 -6.85 8.40 -19.61
C VAL A 390 -6.92 9.26 -20.86
N LYS A 391 -6.11 10.33 -20.94
CA LYS A 391 -6.02 11.21 -22.11
C LYS A 391 -5.60 10.42 -23.36
N ALA A 392 -4.57 9.57 -23.24
CA ALA A 392 -4.14 8.69 -24.33
C ALA A 392 -5.26 7.72 -24.76
N PHE A 393 -6.02 7.16 -23.81
CA PHE A 393 -7.12 6.26 -24.12
C PHE A 393 -8.31 6.96 -24.80
N LYS A 394 -8.67 8.19 -24.37
CA LYS A 394 -9.66 9.03 -25.08
C LYS A 394 -9.26 9.27 -26.54
N THR A 395 -7.98 9.52 -26.80
CA THR A 395 -7.44 9.67 -28.16
C THR A 395 -7.54 8.36 -28.95
N LYS A 396 -7.20 7.21 -28.33
CA LYS A 396 -7.36 5.89 -28.95
C LYS A 396 -8.81 5.58 -29.31
N LEU A 397 -9.77 5.86 -28.43
CA LEU A 397 -11.20 5.67 -28.71
C LEU A 397 -11.65 6.46 -29.95
N THR A 398 -11.19 7.71 -30.09
CA THR A 398 -11.50 8.56 -31.25
C THR A 398 -10.95 7.97 -32.56
N LEU A 399 -9.72 7.45 -32.51
CA LEU A 399 -9.10 6.75 -33.63
C LEU A 399 -9.85 5.46 -33.97
N TRP A 400 -10.15 4.64 -32.98
CA TRP A 400 -10.85 3.36 -33.14
C TRP A 400 -12.26 3.54 -33.67
N GLU A 401 -12.98 4.58 -33.25
CA GLU A 401 -14.28 4.92 -33.85
C GLU A 401 -14.13 5.18 -35.35
N THR A 402 -13.17 6.03 -35.73
CA THR A 402 -12.91 6.38 -37.14
C THR A 402 -12.50 5.16 -37.96
N GLN A 403 -11.64 4.30 -37.40
CA GLN A 403 -11.19 3.07 -38.05
C GLN A 403 -12.34 2.07 -38.19
N MET A 404 -13.15 1.88 -37.15
CA MET A 404 -14.31 0.98 -37.18
C MET A 404 -15.31 1.43 -38.27
N ARG A 405 -15.59 2.74 -38.40
CA ARG A 405 -16.46 3.27 -39.48
C ARG A 405 -15.90 3.00 -40.89
N LYS A 406 -14.58 2.94 -41.04
CA LYS A 406 -13.89 2.61 -42.29
C LYS A 406 -13.62 1.11 -42.45
N GLU A 407 -14.17 0.29 -41.55
CA GLU A 407 -13.91 -1.15 -41.46
C GLU A 407 -12.43 -1.56 -41.36
N ASN A 408 -11.61 -0.65 -40.82
CA ASN A 408 -10.25 -0.96 -40.45
C ASN A 408 -10.24 -1.61 -39.06
N LEU A 409 -9.97 -2.91 -39.04
CA LEU A 409 -10.00 -3.74 -37.83
C LEU A 409 -8.61 -4.01 -37.24
N SER A 410 -7.58 -3.21 -37.58
CA SER A 410 -6.19 -3.45 -37.12
C SER A 410 -6.01 -3.51 -35.60
N HIS A 411 -6.94 -2.96 -34.81
CA HIS A 411 -6.92 -3.02 -33.35
C HIS A 411 -8.07 -3.85 -32.76
N PHE A 412 -8.78 -4.60 -33.60
CA PHE A 412 -9.92 -5.44 -33.25
C PHE A 412 -9.73 -6.84 -33.86
N PRO A 413 -8.77 -7.63 -33.34
CA PRO A 413 -8.41 -8.92 -33.92
C PRO A 413 -9.57 -9.94 -33.89
N SER A 414 -10.39 -9.95 -32.85
CA SER A 414 -11.56 -10.83 -32.78
C SER A 414 -12.59 -10.46 -33.84
N CYS A 415 -12.84 -9.15 -34.02
CA CYS A 415 -13.68 -8.65 -35.12
C CYS A 415 -13.10 -9.03 -36.48
N GLN A 416 -11.77 -8.96 -36.65
CA GLN A 416 -11.12 -9.34 -37.91
C GLN A 416 -11.35 -10.82 -38.22
N THR A 417 -11.17 -11.71 -37.23
CA THR A 417 -11.50 -13.14 -37.38
C THR A 417 -12.95 -13.35 -37.78
N MET A 418 -13.90 -12.60 -37.21
CA MET A 418 -15.30 -12.70 -37.62
C MET A 418 -15.53 -12.19 -39.03
N LYS A 419 -14.95 -11.05 -39.41
CA LYS A 419 -15.08 -10.50 -40.77
C LYS A 419 -14.57 -11.47 -41.83
N GLU A 420 -13.47 -12.16 -41.57
CA GLU A 420 -12.91 -13.17 -42.48
C GLU A 420 -13.82 -14.40 -42.63
N LYS A 421 -14.59 -14.75 -41.59
CA LYS A 421 -15.54 -15.88 -41.62
C LYS A 421 -16.89 -15.52 -42.28
N LEU A 422 -17.32 -14.26 -42.25
CA LEU A 422 -18.59 -13.81 -42.86
C LEU A 422 -18.43 -13.72 -44.39
N SER A 423 -18.74 -14.81 -45.09
CA SER A 423 -18.51 -14.92 -46.53
C SER A 423 -19.54 -14.17 -47.40
N THR A 424 -20.64 -13.65 -46.84
CA THR A 424 -21.75 -13.03 -47.59
C THR A 424 -22.50 -11.90 -46.87
N SER A 425 -22.39 -11.78 -45.55
CA SER A 425 -23.09 -10.76 -44.74
C SER A 425 -22.22 -9.55 -44.44
N ALA A 426 -22.85 -8.37 -44.33
CA ALA A 426 -22.15 -7.14 -44.00
C ALA A 426 -21.77 -7.13 -42.50
N PHE A 427 -20.48 -6.95 -42.22
CA PHE A 427 -20.01 -6.72 -40.85
C PHE A 427 -20.63 -5.42 -40.30
N PRO A 428 -21.18 -5.40 -39.06
CA PRO A 428 -21.94 -4.28 -38.52
C PRO A 428 -21.07 -3.11 -38.04
N SER A 429 -20.10 -2.70 -38.87
CA SER A 429 -19.08 -1.68 -38.58
C SER A 429 -19.64 -0.36 -38.05
N THR A 430 -20.68 0.16 -38.68
CA THR A 430 -21.31 1.43 -38.27
C THR A 430 -21.93 1.34 -36.88
N GLN A 431 -22.66 0.26 -36.58
CA GLN A 431 -23.31 0.07 -35.27
C GLN A 431 -22.28 -0.10 -34.16
N LEU A 432 -21.19 -0.83 -34.42
CA LEU A 432 -20.10 -1.01 -33.46
C LEU A 432 -19.31 0.29 -33.26
N ALA A 433 -19.11 1.09 -34.30
CA ALA A 433 -18.50 2.41 -34.17
C ALA A 433 -19.35 3.36 -33.31
N ASP A 434 -20.67 3.33 -33.46
CA ASP A 434 -21.57 4.13 -32.62
C ASP A 434 -21.46 3.74 -31.13
N LYS A 435 -21.26 2.45 -30.82
CA LYS A 435 -20.95 2.00 -29.45
C LYS A 435 -19.63 2.58 -28.92
N ILE A 436 -18.59 2.67 -29.76
CA ILE A 436 -17.33 3.36 -29.40
C ILE A 436 -17.58 4.86 -29.17
N GLY A 437 -18.42 5.50 -29.98
CA GLY A 437 -18.81 6.90 -29.79
C GLY A 437 -19.55 7.14 -28.46
N MET A 438 -20.44 6.23 -28.08
CA MET A 438 -21.11 6.25 -26.78
C MET A 438 -20.11 6.13 -25.62
N LEU A 439 -19.16 5.19 -25.73
CA LEU A 439 -18.09 5.01 -24.75
C LEU A 439 -17.22 6.27 -24.64
N THR A 440 -16.83 6.87 -25.78
CA THR A 440 -16.05 8.12 -25.84
C THR A 440 -16.75 9.27 -25.13
N THR A 441 -18.07 9.39 -25.33
CA THR A 441 -18.90 10.40 -24.69
C THR A 441 -18.96 10.19 -23.17
N ASP A 442 -19.11 8.94 -22.73
CA ASP A 442 -19.16 8.64 -21.29
C ASP A 442 -17.81 8.89 -20.60
N PHE A 443 -16.68 8.54 -21.25
CA PHE A 443 -15.35 8.91 -20.78
C PHE A 443 -15.20 10.42 -20.63
N ARG A 444 -15.59 11.22 -21.64
CA ARG A 444 -15.52 12.69 -21.53
C ARG A 444 -16.32 13.23 -20.35
N ARG A 445 -17.53 12.71 -20.14
CA ARG A 445 -18.41 13.11 -19.05
C ARG A 445 -17.86 12.73 -17.67
N ARG A 446 -17.41 11.48 -17.52
CA ARG A 446 -16.95 10.92 -16.23
C ARG A 446 -15.60 11.46 -15.77
N PHE A 447 -14.72 11.79 -16.71
CA PHE A 447 -13.41 12.35 -16.42
C PHE A 447 -13.37 13.88 -16.48
N ALA A 448 -14.53 14.54 -16.45
CA ALA A 448 -14.64 16.01 -16.49
C ALA A 448 -13.91 16.69 -15.32
N ASP A 449 -13.97 16.10 -14.12
CA ASP A 449 -13.29 16.65 -12.93
C ASP A 449 -11.75 16.67 -13.08
N PHE A 450 -11.19 15.65 -13.75
CA PHE A 450 -9.77 15.61 -14.08
C PHE A 450 -9.41 16.61 -15.18
N GLU A 451 -10.27 16.74 -16.20
CA GLU A 451 -10.09 17.73 -17.27
C GLU A 451 -10.14 19.17 -16.73
N ALA A 452 -10.98 19.45 -15.73
CA ALA A 452 -11.04 20.75 -15.05
C ALA A 452 -9.72 21.10 -14.34
N GLN A 453 -8.92 20.09 -13.98
CA GLN A 453 -7.61 20.24 -13.33
C GLN A 453 -6.44 20.03 -14.30
N LYS A 454 -6.70 19.99 -15.61
CA LYS A 454 -5.71 19.72 -16.65
C LYS A 454 -4.46 20.60 -16.53
N SER A 455 -4.62 21.91 -16.40
CA SER A 455 -3.49 22.86 -16.33
C SER A 455 -2.56 22.52 -15.17
N ARG A 456 -3.13 22.19 -14.01
CA ARG A 456 -2.42 21.80 -12.80
C ARG A 456 -1.65 20.48 -12.96
N LEU A 457 -2.27 19.50 -13.62
CA LEU A 457 -1.69 18.18 -13.88
C LEU A 457 -0.60 18.23 -14.94
N GLU A 458 -0.80 19.01 -16.01
CA GLU A 458 0.19 19.23 -17.07
C GLU A 458 1.39 20.02 -16.56
N LEU A 459 1.18 20.94 -15.61
CA LEU A 459 2.27 21.66 -14.94
C LEU A 459 3.19 20.74 -14.14
N LEU A 460 2.64 19.79 -13.38
CA LEU A 460 3.46 18.79 -12.69
C LEU A 460 4.13 17.84 -13.68
N GLY A 461 3.40 17.43 -14.73
CA GLY A 461 3.87 16.47 -15.72
C GLY A 461 5.01 16.99 -16.58
N ASN A 462 4.93 18.22 -17.09
CA ASN A 462 6.01 18.84 -17.85
C ASN A 462 5.96 20.37 -17.71
N PRO A 463 6.60 20.94 -16.68
CA PRO A 463 6.59 22.38 -16.47
C PRO A 463 7.31 23.19 -17.56
N PHE A 464 8.14 22.53 -18.38
CA PHE A 464 8.88 23.17 -19.47
C PHE A 464 8.08 23.36 -20.75
N ALA A 465 6.92 22.70 -20.89
CA ALA A 465 6.06 22.77 -22.06
C ALA A 465 4.74 23.52 -21.82
N VAL A 466 4.55 24.03 -20.60
CA VAL A 466 3.33 24.76 -20.23
C VAL A 466 3.40 26.19 -20.74
N ASP A 467 2.28 26.67 -21.27
CA ASP A 467 2.15 28.06 -21.66
C ASP A 467 2.06 28.97 -20.42
N VAL A 468 2.96 29.96 -20.36
CA VAL A 468 3.07 30.89 -19.24
C VAL A 468 1.88 31.84 -19.20
N GLU A 469 1.36 32.28 -20.34
CA GLU A 469 0.27 33.26 -20.40
C GLU A 469 -1.02 32.71 -19.81
N SER A 470 -1.34 31.44 -20.11
CA SER A 470 -2.51 30.74 -19.54
C SER A 470 -2.32 30.20 -18.12
N SER A 471 -1.13 30.32 -17.54
CA SER A 471 -0.84 29.85 -16.17
C SER A 471 -1.31 30.86 -15.09
N PRO A 472 -1.63 30.40 -13.86
CA PRO A 472 -2.00 31.29 -12.76
C PRO A 472 -0.99 32.42 -12.54
N PRO A 473 -1.43 33.69 -12.33
CA PRO A 473 -0.53 34.85 -12.24
C PRO A 473 0.58 34.72 -11.20
N ASN A 474 0.31 34.05 -10.07
CA ASN A 474 1.30 33.83 -9.01
C ASN A 474 2.41 32.85 -9.40
N LEU A 475 2.25 32.06 -10.46
CA LEU A 475 3.24 31.09 -10.95
C LEU A 475 4.06 31.61 -12.12
N GLN A 476 3.58 32.62 -12.85
CA GLN A 476 4.13 33.02 -14.14
C GLN A 476 5.61 33.40 -14.08
N MET A 477 6.03 34.21 -13.11
CA MET A 477 7.42 34.65 -12.99
C MET A 477 8.36 33.48 -12.67
N GLU A 478 7.98 32.62 -11.71
CA GLU A 478 8.77 31.43 -11.38
C GLU A 478 8.82 30.43 -12.54
N LEU A 479 7.75 30.33 -13.34
CA LEU A 479 7.70 29.50 -14.53
C LEU A 479 8.66 29.99 -15.60
N ILE A 480 8.74 31.29 -15.85
CA ILE A 480 9.71 31.87 -16.79
C ILE A 480 11.12 31.53 -16.35
N ASP A 481 11.45 31.77 -15.07
CA ASP A 481 12.77 31.46 -14.52
C ASP A 481 13.11 29.97 -14.62
N LEU A 482 12.13 29.10 -14.36
CA LEU A 482 12.27 27.65 -14.51
C LEU A 482 12.53 27.25 -15.97
N GLN A 483 11.70 27.75 -16.89
CA GLN A 483 11.77 27.41 -18.31
C GLN A 483 13.06 27.90 -18.95
N CYS A 484 13.63 29.01 -18.49
CA CYS A 484 14.93 29.53 -18.94
C CYS A 484 16.15 28.88 -18.26
N ASN A 485 15.96 27.93 -17.34
CA ASN A 485 17.05 27.28 -16.63
C ASN A 485 17.44 25.93 -17.28
N ASP A 486 18.51 25.94 -18.06
CA ASP A 486 19.00 24.75 -18.76
C ASP A 486 19.42 23.62 -17.82
N ALA A 487 20.03 23.93 -16.66
CA ALA A 487 20.45 22.92 -15.69
C ALA A 487 19.24 22.18 -15.09
N LEU A 488 18.14 22.89 -14.79
CA LEU A 488 16.90 22.27 -14.33
C LEU A 488 16.22 21.49 -15.45
N ARG A 489 16.29 21.95 -16.70
CA ARG A 489 15.77 21.22 -17.86
C ARG A 489 16.50 19.90 -18.10
N GLU A 490 17.83 19.91 -18.04
CA GLU A 490 18.65 18.70 -18.10
C GLU A 490 18.32 17.76 -16.93
N LYS A 491 18.14 18.32 -15.73
CA LYS A 491 17.77 17.53 -14.56
C LYS A 491 16.43 16.84 -14.74
N TYR A 492 15.41 17.55 -15.24
CA TYR A 492 14.11 16.98 -15.59
C TYR A 492 14.23 15.85 -16.62
N ALA A 493 15.02 16.05 -17.67
CA ALA A 493 15.26 15.02 -18.68
C ALA A 493 15.94 13.76 -18.08
N ALA A 494 16.79 13.93 -17.06
CA ALA A 494 17.50 12.83 -16.42
C ALA A 494 16.64 12.03 -15.41
N VAL A 495 15.75 12.69 -14.65
CA VAL A 495 15.00 12.04 -13.54
C VAL A 495 13.52 11.81 -13.84
N GLY A 496 12.98 12.48 -14.87
CA GLY A 496 11.56 12.44 -15.22
C GLY A 496 10.65 13.23 -14.28
N ALA A 497 9.38 13.35 -14.64
CA ALA A 497 8.39 14.18 -13.95
C ALA A 497 8.17 13.80 -12.47
N ALA A 498 8.13 12.50 -12.17
CA ALA A 498 7.81 11.98 -10.85
C ALA A 498 8.81 12.46 -9.77
N GLU A 499 10.11 12.48 -10.07
CA GLU A 499 11.15 12.89 -9.13
C GLU A 499 11.59 14.35 -9.30
N PHE A 500 11.32 14.98 -10.45
CA PHE A 500 11.82 16.31 -10.77
C PHE A 500 11.41 17.37 -9.75
N ALA A 501 10.18 17.29 -9.22
CA ALA A 501 9.66 18.25 -8.25
C ALA A 501 10.62 18.48 -7.07
N ARG A 502 11.31 17.43 -6.60
CA ARG A 502 12.25 17.50 -5.46
C ARG A 502 13.47 18.40 -5.72
N PHE A 503 13.78 18.64 -6.99
CA PHE A 503 14.89 19.47 -7.45
C PHE A 503 14.51 20.93 -7.69
N LEU A 504 13.23 21.30 -7.55
CA LEU A 504 12.82 22.70 -7.62
C LEU A 504 13.56 23.50 -6.54
N PRO A 505 14.17 24.65 -6.84
CA PRO A 505 14.90 25.42 -5.84
C PRO A 505 13.96 26.11 -4.85
N GLY A 506 14.45 26.40 -3.64
CA GLY A 506 13.70 27.17 -2.63
C GLY A 506 13.35 28.60 -3.06
N THR A 507 14.00 29.12 -4.11
CA THR A 507 13.69 30.40 -4.75
C THR A 507 12.41 30.38 -5.60
N MET A 508 11.81 29.21 -5.81
CA MET A 508 10.53 29.03 -6.52
C MET A 508 9.43 28.50 -5.57
N PRO A 509 9.07 29.25 -4.51
CA PRO A 509 8.14 28.78 -3.49
C PRO A 509 6.74 28.48 -4.03
N GLN A 510 6.23 29.24 -5.01
CA GLN A 510 4.87 29.03 -5.54
C GLN A 510 4.79 27.74 -6.35
N LEU A 511 5.80 27.43 -7.17
CA LEU A 511 5.91 26.16 -7.88
C LEU A 511 6.09 24.99 -6.94
N ARG A 512 6.89 25.14 -5.88
CA ARG A 512 7.03 24.10 -4.85
C ARG A 512 5.69 23.80 -4.16
N ILE A 513 4.93 24.83 -3.79
CA ILE A 513 3.60 24.66 -3.19
C ILE A 513 2.66 23.95 -4.16
N GLN A 514 2.58 24.42 -5.41
CA GLN A 514 1.74 23.79 -6.44
C GLN A 514 2.10 22.31 -6.63
N ALA A 515 3.40 22.01 -6.72
CA ALA A 515 3.90 20.65 -6.91
C ALA A 515 3.52 19.78 -5.72
N ALA A 516 3.71 20.27 -4.49
CA ALA A 516 3.35 19.56 -3.27
C ALA A 516 1.87 19.24 -3.21
N GLN A 517 1.02 20.24 -3.49
CA GLN A 517 -0.42 20.06 -3.50
C GLN A 517 -0.80 18.99 -4.52
N THR A 518 -0.25 19.03 -5.73
CA THR A 518 -0.58 18.07 -6.81
C THR A 518 -0.04 16.67 -6.55
N LEU A 519 1.19 16.54 -6.03
CA LEU A 519 1.80 15.27 -5.62
C LEU A 519 1.06 14.61 -4.44
N SER A 520 0.39 15.40 -3.61
CA SER A 520 -0.39 14.88 -2.49
C SER A 520 -1.70 14.23 -2.93
N MET A 521 -2.24 14.57 -4.12
CA MET A 521 -3.57 14.12 -4.53
C MET A 521 -3.60 12.65 -4.92
N PHE A 522 -4.66 11.95 -4.51
CA PHE A 522 -4.96 10.60 -4.98
C PHE A 522 -5.78 10.64 -6.27
N GLY A 523 -5.40 9.85 -7.28
CA GLY A 523 -6.26 9.59 -8.43
C GLY A 523 -7.23 8.42 -8.23
N SER A 524 -6.98 7.53 -7.27
CA SER A 524 -7.79 6.32 -7.03
C SER A 524 -7.91 5.96 -5.56
N THR A 525 -8.87 5.07 -5.27
CA THR A 525 -9.04 4.34 -3.99
C THR A 525 -8.40 2.94 -4.03
N TYR A 526 -7.49 2.66 -4.97
CA TYR A 526 -6.85 1.34 -5.14
C TYR A 526 -6.25 0.78 -3.85
N LEU A 527 -5.62 1.63 -3.04
CA LEU A 527 -5.04 1.22 -1.76
C LEU A 527 -6.10 0.74 -0.76
N CYS A 528 -7.28 1.36 -0.77
CA CYS A 528 -8.42 0.91 0.03
C CYS A 528 -8.90 -0.48 -0.44
N GLU A 529 -9.03 -0.69 -1.75
CA GLU A 529 -9.41 -2.01 -2.29
C GLU A 529 -8.39 -3.11 -1.94
N GLN A 530 -7.10 -2.79 -1.98
CA GLN A 530 -6.02 -3.69 -1.53
C GLN A 530 -6.13 -3.97 -0.03
N LEU A 531 -6.41 -2.94 0.77
CA LEU A 531 -6.62 -3.07 2.21
C LEU A 531 -7.82 -3.97 2.53
N PHE A 532 -8.95 -3.83 1.81
CA PHE A 532 -10.12 -4.69 2.00
C PHE A 532 -9.84 -6.14 1.61
N SER A 533 -9.07 -6.36 0.54
CA SER A 533 -8.63 -7.70 0.16
C SER A 533 -7.77 -8.33 1.25
N LEU A 534 -6.84 -7.57 1.82
CA LEU A 534 -6.03 -7.99 2.95
C LEU A 534 -6.87 -8.21 4.21
N MET A 535 -7.85 -7.35 4.49
CA MET A 535 -8.78 -7.51 5.60
C MET A 535 -9.53 -8.84 5.49
N ASN A 536 -10.05 -9.18 4.31
CA ASN A 536 -10.78 -10.43 4.08
C ASN A 536 -9.88 -11.67 4.22
N LEU A 537 -8.59 -11.57 3.87
CA LEU A 537 -7.61 -12.63 4.16
C LEU A 537 -7.37 -12.81 5.66
N ASN A 538 -7.43 -11.74 6.44
CA ASN A 538 -7.20 -11.77 7.87
C ASN A 538 -8.48 -12.15 8.66
N LYS A 539 -9.66 -11.67 8.25
CA LYS A 539 -10.97 -12.01 8.81
C LYS A 539 -11.53 -13.26 8.12
N THR A 540 -11.05 -14.43 8.52
CA THR A 540 -11.62 -15.72 8.10
C THR A 540 -12.41 -16.37 9.23
N SER A 541 -13.32 -17.29 8.88
CA SER A 541 -14.08 -18.10 9.85
C SER A 541 -13.18 -18.86 10.83
N HIS A 542 -11.96 -19.19 10.42
CA HIS A 542 -10.95 -19.89 11.23
C HIS A 542 -10.12 -18.95 12.13
N ARG A 543 -10.26 -17.62 12.00
CA ARG A 543 -9.53 -16.60 12.79
C ARG A 543 -10.46 -15.77 13.68
N SER A 544 -11.47 -16.41 14.25
CA SER A 544 -12.57 -15.81 15.02
C SER A 544 -12.20 -15.09 16.34
N GLN A 545 -10.92 -15.13 16.75
CA GLN A 545 -10.42 -14.44 17.96
C GLN A 545 -9.59 -13.17 17.67
N LEU A 546 -9.50 -12.72 16.42
CA LEU A 546 -8.78 -11.50 16.08
C LEU A 546 -9.63 -10.28 16.48
N THR A 547 -9.15 -9.50 17.46
CA THR A 547 -9.80 -8.24 17.85
C THR A 547 -9.66 -7.19 16.73
N ALA A 548 -10.52 -6.17 16.74
CA ALA A 548 -10.45 -5.06 15.79
C ALA A 548 -9.09 -4.32 15.84
N GLU A 549 -8.52 -4.16 17.05
CA GLU A 549 -7.21 -3.54 17.24
C GLU A 549 -6.09 -4.37 16.60
N HIS A 550 -6.03 -5.68 16.85
CA HIS A 550 -5.02 -6.54 16.24
C HIS A 550 -5.14 -6.56 14.71
N LEU A 551 -6.38 -6.57 14.18
CA LEU A 551 -6.60 -6.45 12.74
C LEU A 551 -6.02 -5.14 12.21
N HIS A 552 -6.36 -4.02 12.84
CA HIS A 552 -5.84 -2.72 12.46
C HIS A 552 -4.30 -2.67 12.51
N SER A 553 -3.67 -3.29 13.51
CA SER A 553 -2.20 -3.40 13.61
C SER A 553 -1.58 -4.20 12.47
N ILE A 554 -2.15 -5.36 12.12
CA ILE A 554 -1.70 -6.16 10.98
C ILE A 554 -1.82 -5.36 9.69
N LEU A 555 -3.00 -4.75 9.48
CA LEU A 555 -3.28 -3.98 8.28
C LEU A 555 -2.28 -2.84 8.12
N ARG A 556 -2.03 -2.05 9.18
CA ARG A 556 -1.06 -0.95 9.16
C ARG A 556 0.34 -1.41 8.75
N ILE A 557 0.84 -2.51 9.31
CA ILE A 557 2.17 -3.04 8.97
C ILE A 557 2.22 -3.55 7.53
N SER A 558 1.18 -4.26 7.10
CA SER A 558 1.13 -4.90 5.78
C SER A 558 0.91 -3.89 4.65
N SER A 559 0.22 -2.79 4.94
CA SER A 559 -0.04 -1.70 4.00
C SER A 559 1.00 -0.59 4.06
N ALA A 560 1.99 -0.66 4.97
CA ALA A 560 3.05 0.33 5.06
C ALA A 560 3.83 0.42 3.74
N GLN A 561 4.13 1.65 3.30
CA GLN A 561 4.78 1.88 2.01
C GLN A 561 6.04 2.74 2.16
N SER A 562 5.85 3.94 2.72
CA SER A 562 6.90 4.95 2.89
C SER A 562 7.62 4.83 4.23
N LEU A 563 6.94 4.30 5.25
CA LEU A 563 7.46 4.16 6.61
C LEU A 563 7.82 2.72 6.92
N THR A 564 8.87 2.54 7.74
CA THR A 564 9.28 1.25 8.28
C THR A 564 9.34 1.32 9.79
N PRO A 565 8.92 0.27 10.53
CA PRO A 565 9.02 0.27 11.97
C PRO A 565 10.47 0.39 12.43
N ASN A 566 10.75 1.28 13.39
CA ASN A 566 12.07 1.42 13.98
C ASN A 566 12.28 0.34 15.07
N ILE A 567 12.66 -0.87 14.63
CA ILE A 567 12.85 -2.01 15.52
C ILE A 567 13.96 -1.75 16.55
N ASP A 568 15.03 -1.04 16.16
CA ASP A 568 16.14 -0.76 17.07
C ASP A 568 15.70 0.12 18.24
N GLU A 569 14.91 1.16 17.99
CA GLU A 569 14.30 1.97 19.05
C GLU A 569 13.37 1.15 19.97
N LEU A 570 12.58 0.24 19.39
CA LEU A 570 11.69 -0.63 20.17
C LEU A 570 12.47 -1.60 21.08
N VAL A 571 13.59 -2.13 20.60
CA VAL A 571 14.49 -3.00 21.37
C VAL A 571 15.15 -2.21 22.51
N GLU A 572 15.56 -0.97 22.26
CA GLU A 572 16.14 -0.09 23.29
C GLU A 572 15.15 0.23 24.41
N LYS A 573 13.90 0.61 24.08
CA LYS A 573 12.84 0.91 25.06
C LYS A 573 12.57 -0.26 26.03
N MET A 574 12.63 -1.50 25.53
CA MET A 574 12.49 -2.69 26.38
C MET A 574 13.72 -2.99 27.25
N GLY A 575 14.92 -2.66 26.77
CA GLY A 575 16.16 -2.84 27.53
C GLY A 575 16.24 -2.00 28.80
N HIS A 576 15.52 -0.87 28.86
CA HIS A 576 15.48 0.02 30.03
C HIS A 576 14.56 -0.48 31.16
N HIS A 577 13.52 -1.25 30.85
CA HIS A 577 12.57 -1.76 31.85
C HIS A 577 13.09 -2.96 32.66
N GLN A 578 14.18 -3.59 32.23
CA GLN A 578 14.79 -4.74 32.94
C GLN A 578 15.92 -4.36 33.92
N VAL A 579 16.23 -3.06 34.10
CA VAL A 579 17.40 -2.60 34.89
C VAL A 579 17.00 -1.91 36.21
N SER A 580 15.74 -1.96 36.63
CA SER A 580 15.38 -1.58 38.01
C SER A 580 15.88 -2.66 38.98
N PRO A 581 16.89 -2.41 39.82
CA PRO A 581 17.29 -3.38 40.82
C PRO A 581 16.16 -3.46 41.84
N SER A 582 15.61 -4.65 42.04
CA SER A 582 14.82 -4.96 43.22
C SER A 582 15.66 -4.65 44.45
N THR A 583 15.39 -3.51 45.08
CA THR A 583 15.82 -3.22 46.46
C THR A 583 15.00 -4.11 47.39
N SER A 584 15.35 -5.40 47.45
CA SER A 584 14.94 -6.25 48.55
C SER A 584 15.77 -5.86 49.78
N ASN A 585 15.25 -4.93 50.57
CA ASN A 585 15.65 -4.78 51.96
C ASN A 585 15.21 -6.04 52.72
N LYS A 586 16.16 -6.89 53.10
CA LYS A 586 16.15 -7.66 54.35
C LYS A 586 17.57 -7.76 54.87
#